data_AF-A0A2V4PVG1-F1
#
_entry.id   AF-A0A2V4PVG1-F1
#
_cell.length_a   1.000
_cell.length_b   1.000
_cell.length_c   1.000
_cell.angle_alpha   90.00
_cell.angle_beta   90.00
_cell.angle_gamma   90.00
#
_symmetry.space_group_name_H-M   'P 1'
#
loop_
_entity.id
_entity.type
_entity.pdbx_description
1 polymer ?
#
loop_
_entity_poly.entity_id
_entity_poly.type
_entity_poly.pdbx_seq_one_letter_code
_entity_poly.pdbx_strand_id
1 'polypeptide(L)' 'MPFRACIIGIASASLMTFALLSQAAPAHYYKWQGDSRIVCAQASPGPGWKRLKGHFIKADCSM' A
#
# COMPACT_ATOMS: atom_id res chain seq x y z
N MET A 1 0.45 -23.67 36.24
CA MET A 1 -0.05 -22.78 35.17
C MET A 1 0.79 -22.89 33.88
N PRO A 2 0.84 -24.07 33.21
CA PRO A 2 1.57 -24.20 31.93
C PRO A 2 0.69 -23.88 30.71
N PHE A 3 -0.62 -24.08 30.82
CA PHE A 3 -1.56 -24.01 29.70
C PHE A 3 -1.72 -22.59 29.13
N ARG A 4 -1.78 -21.57 30.01
CA ARG A 4 -1.84 -20.15 29.60
C ARG A 4 -0.58 -19.69 28.89
N ALA A 5 0.60 -20.12 29.36
CA ALA A 5 1.88 -19.81 28.72
C ALA A 5 1.97 -20.44 27.32
N CYS A 6 1.44 -21.67 27.17
CA CYS A 6 1.39 -22.37 25.89
C CYS A 6 0.46 -21.66 24.88
N ILE A 7 -0.73 -21.24 25.31
CA ILE A 7 -1.68 -20.49 24.45
C ILE A 7 -1.06 -19.17 23.97
N ILE A 8 -0.38 -18.44 24.86
CA ILE A 8 0.29 -17.17 24.49
C ILE A 8 1.43 -17.42 23.49
N GLY A 9 2.20 -18.49 23.68
CA GLY A 9 3.25 -18.89 22.73
C GLY A 9 2.70 -19.24 21.34
N ILE A 10 1.61 -20.00 21.28
CA ILE A 10 0.96 -20.35 20.02
C ILE A 10 0.37 -19.12 19.33
N ALA A 11 -0.32 -18.25 20.08
CA ALA A 11 -0.94 -17.04 19.53
C ALA A 11 0.11 -16.07 18.95
N SER A 12 1.23 -15.88 19.64
CA SER A 12 2.33 -15.02 19.18
C SER A 12 3.03 -15.58 17.94
N ALA A 13 3.34 -16.89 17.92
CA ALA A 13 3.91 -17.55 16.74
C ALA A 13 2.98 -17.46 15.52
N SER A 14 1.68 -17.63 15.75
CA SER A 14 0.67 -17.50 14.69
C SER A 14 0.67 -16.09 14.10
N LEU A 15 0.63 -15.04 14.94
CA LEU A 15 0.65 -13.64 14.49
C LEU A 15 1.90 -13.31 13.66
N MET A 16 3.08 -13.78 14.11
CA MET A 16 4.32 -13.57 13.36
C MET A 16 4.27 -14.22 11.97
N THR A 17 3.73 -15.44 11.88
CA THR A 17 3.63 -16.16 10.60
C THR A 17 2.68 -15.44 9.63
N PHE A 18 1.57 -14.89 10.12
CA PHE A 18 0.64 -14.09 9.33
C PHE A 18 1.25 -12.78 8.81
N ALA A 19 2.14 -12.14 9.58
CA ALA A 19 2.81 -10.91 9.15
C ALA A 19 3.75 -11.16 7.95
N LEU A 20 4.44 -12.30 7.90
CA LEU A 20 5.31 -12.66 6.77
C LEU A 20 4.54 -12.93 5.46
N LEU A 21 3.27 -13.34 5.54
CA LEU A 21 2.42 -13.58 4.37
C LEU A 21 1.84 -12.27 3.80
N SER A 22 2.00 -11.14 4.50
CA SER A 22 1.54 -9.84 4.03
C SER A 22 2.49 -9.27 2.96
N GLN A 23 2.28 -9.70 1.72
CA GLN A 23 3.00 -9.17 0.56
C GLN A 23 2.23 -7.95 0.05
N ALA A 24 2.76 -6.76 0.31
CA ALA A 24 2.23 -5.53 -0.29
C ALA A 24 2.57 -5.55 -1.79
N ALA A 25 1.55 -5.68 -2.65
CA ALA A 25 1.74 -5.48 -4.08
C ALA A 25 2.31 -4.08 -4.33
N PRO A 26 3.22 -3.90 -5.31
CA PRO A 26 3.75 -2.59 -5.64
C PRO A 26 2.59 -1.63 -5.95
N ALA A 27 2.51 -0.52 -5.22
CA ALA A 27 1.42 0.42 -5.39
C ALA A 27 1.62 1.23 -6.68
N HIS A 28 0.65 1.10 -7.59
CA HIS A 28 0.67 1.76 -8.88
C HIS A 28 0.60 3.29 -8.71
N TYR A 29 1.33 3.99 -9.56
CA TYR A 29 1.27 5.44 -9.70
C TYR A 29 0.30 5.85 -10.80
N TYR A 30 -0.31 7.01 -10.64
CA TYR A 30 -1.26 7.58 -11.59
C TYR A 30 -0.92 9.03 -11.89
N LYS A 31 -1.27 9.48 -13.09
CA LYS A 31 -1.23 10.89 -13.43
C LYS A 31 -2.49 11.56 -12.90
N TRP A 32 -2.30 12.61 -12.11
CA TRP A 32 -3.35 13.45 -11.57
C TRP A 32 -3.27 14.81 -12.23
N GLN A 33 -4.36 15.23 -12.87
CA GLN A 33 -4.52 16.55 -13.46
C GLN A 33 -5.11 17.49 -12.40
N GLY A 34 -4.38 18.54 -12.05
CA GLY A 34 -4.89 19.70 -11.34
C GLY A 34 -5.04 20.89 -12.30
N ASP A 35 -5.42 22.03 -11.78
CA ASP A 35 -5.76 23.20 -12.62
C ASP A 35 -4.58 23.71 -13.45
N SER A 36 -3.37 23.73 -12.87
CA SER A 36 -2.18 24.30 -13.51
C SER A 36 -1.10 23.28 -13.88
N ARG A 37 -1.20 22.05 -13.39
CA ARG A 37 -0.14 21.03 -13.57
C ARG A 37 -0.66 19.60 -13.50
N ILE A 38 0.12 18.70 -14.08
CA ILE A 38 -0.05 17.26 -13.93
C ILE A 38 1.04 16.75 -12.99
N VAL A 39 0.67 15.90 -12.04
CA VAL A 39 1.63 15.26 -11.12
C VAL A 39 1.46 13.76 -11.15
N CYS A 40 2.52 13.04 -10.79
CA CYS A 40 2.48 11.61 -10.62
C CYS A 40 2.40 11.26 -9.13
N ALA A 41 1.39 10.48 -8.73
CA ALA A 41 1.19 10.07 -7.35
C ALA A 41 0.36 8.78 -7.25
N GLN A 42 0.59 7.99 -6.21
CA GLN A 42 -0.19 6.76 -5.94
C GLN A 42 -1.63 7.08 -5.52
N ALA A 43 -1.83 8.19 -4.81
CA ALA A 43 -3.13 8.66 -4.34
C ALA A 43 -3.41 10.10 -4.83
N SER A 44 -4.66 10.54 -4.73
CA SER A 44 -5.05 11.91 -5.07
C SER A 44 -4.29 12.91 -4.17
N PRO A 45 -3.65 13.95 -4.73
CA PRO A 45 -3.00 14.98 -3.93
C PRO A 45 -3.99 15.83 -3.10
N GLY A 46 -5.27 15.85 -3.46
CA GLY A 46 -6.30 16.60 -2.74
C GLY A 46 -7.59 16.79 -3.54
N PRO A 47 -8.50 17.64 -3.06
CA PRO A 47 -9.69 18.06 -3.81
C PRO A 47 -9.32 18.74 -5.14
N GLY A 48 -10.16 18.57 -6.16
CA GLY A 48 -9.97 19.17 -7.49
C GLY A 48 -9.03 18.40 -8.42
N TRP A 49 -8.29 17.41 -7.91
CA TRP A 49 -7.44 16.56 -8.74
C TRP A 49 -8.25 15.47 -9.44
N LYS A 50 -8.07 15.36 -10.77
CA LYS A 50 -8.71 14.33 -11.59
C LYS A 50 -7.70 13.29 -12.05
N ARG A 51 -7.99 12.01 -11.81
CA ARG A 51 -7.13 10.91 -12.28
C ARG A 51 -7.25 10.74 -13.80
N LEU A 52 -6.11 10.73 -14.48
CA LEU A 52 -6.01 10.42 -15.91
C LEU A 52 -5.92 8.91 -16.13
N LYS A 53 -6.22 8.44 -17.35
CA LYS A 53 -6.14 7.02 -17.72
C LYS A 53 -4.70 6.51 -17.65
N GLY A 54 -4.55 5.22 -17.33
CA GLY A 54 -3.27 4.53 -17.23
C GLY A 54 -2.79 4.32 -15.79
N HIS A 55 -1.77 3.49 -15.64
CA HIS A 55 -1.07 3.24 -14.39
C HIS A 55 0.41 3.04 -14.67
N PHE A 56 1.25 3.37 -13.69
CA PHE A 56 2.70 3.36 -13.82
C PHE A 56 3.33 2.65 -12.62
N ILE A 57 4.48 2.01 -12.83
CA ILE A 57 5.20 1.32 -11.76
C ILE A 57 6.11 2.29 -11.01
N LYS A 58 6.63 3.32 -11.70
CA LYS A 58 7.57 4.29 -11.12
C LYS A 58 6.92 5.60 -10.69
N ALA A 59 7.57 6.27 -9.73
CA ALA A 59 7.10 7.52 -9.12
C ALA A 59 7.06 8.72 -10.08
N ASP A 60 7.81 8.68 -11.17
CA ASP A 60 7.82 9.69 -12.22
C ASP A 60 6.78 9.44 -13.33
N CYS A 61 5.92 8.42 -13.17
CA CYS A 61 4.96 7.99 -14.19
C CYS A 61 5.63 7.55 -15.50
N SER A 62 6.82 6.95 -15.39
CA SER A 62 7.42 6.16 -16.46
C SER A 62 6.99 4.69 -16.34
N MET A 63 7.14 3.96 -17.45
CA MET A 63 6.80 2.54 -17.55
C MET A 63 7.73 1.70 -16.67
#